data_AF-A0A4S2DEQ7-F1
#
_entry.id   AF-A0A4S2DEQ7-F1
#
_cell.length_a   1.000
_cell.length_b   1.000
_cell.length_c   1.000
_cell.angle_alpha   90.00
_cell.angle_beta   90.00
_cell.angle_gamma   90.00
#
_symmetry.space_group_name_H-M   'P 1'
#
loop_
_entity.id
_entity.type
_entity.pdbx_description
1 polymer ?
#
loop_
_entity_poly.entity_id
_entity_poly.type
_entity_poly.pdbx_seq_one_letter_code
_entity_poly.pdbx_strand_id
1 'polypeptide(L)' 'MVNKKVIFIFIFSLIISYLIIDYLNSNLFVIIDWIEGVTIADKLREYYIRTFSSNISLSLPISLIPTYLVYKKTKNKTME' A
#
# COMPACT_ATOMS: atom_id res chain seq x y z
N MET A 1 -22.52 12.18 0.98
CA MET A 1 -21.81 12.37 -0.30
C MET A 1 -20.31 12.33 -0.03
N VAL A 2 -19.60 11.30 -0.51
CA VAL A 2 -18.16 11.18 -0.26
C VAL A 2 -17.43 12.21 -1.10
N ASN A 3 -16.62 13.06 -0.46
CA ASN A 3 -15.87 14.11 -1.16
C ASN A 3 -14.78 13.45 -2.03
N LYS A 4 -14.78 13.74 -3.34
CA LYS A 4 -13.80 13.21 -4.31
C LYS A 4 -12.35 13.42 -3.84
N LYS A 5 -12.09 14.51 -3.11
CA LYS A 5 -10.78 14.80 -2.53
C LYS A 5 -10.33 13.76 -1.50
N VAL A 6 -11.25 13.25 -0.68
CA VAL A 6 -10.95 12.23 0.35
C VAL A 6 -10.62 10.89 -0.32
N ILE A 7 -11.33 10.54 -1.40
CA ILE A 7 -11.04 9.32 -2.19
C ILE A 7 -9.66 9.43 -2.83
N PHE A 8 -9.32 10.57 -3.42
CA PHE A 8 -8.00 10.78 -4.04
C PHE A 8 -6.87 10.64 -3.01
N ILE A 9 -7.06 11.23 -1.82
CA ILE A 9 -6.08 11.13 -0.73
C ILE A 9 -5.95 9.69 -0.26
N PHE A 10 -7.05 8.95 -0.14
CA PHE A 10 -7.01 7.53 0.20
C PHE A 10 -6.19 6.73 -0.80
N ILE A 11 -6.47 6.88 -2.10
CA ILE A 11 -5.73 6.18 -3.15
C ILE A 11 -4.24 6.54 -3.10
N PHE A 12 -3.91 7.83 -2.98
CA PHE A 12 -2.52 8.27 -2.92
C PHE A 12 -1.79 7.74 -1.68
N SER A 13 -2.44 7.81 -0.50
CA SER A 13 -1.90 7.25 0.73
C SER A 13 -1.74 5.73 0.65
N LEU A 14 -2.67 5.02 0.00
CA LEU A 14 -2.59 3.57 -0.18
C LEU A 14 -1.38 3.17 -1.03
N ILE A 15 -1.14 3.89 -2.13
CA ILE A 15 0.03 3.66 -2.99
C ILE A 15 1.33 3.87 -2.19
N ILE A 16 1.44 4.97 -1.45
CA ILE A 16 2.65 5.26 -0.66
C ILE A 16 2.84 4.21 0.44
N SER A 17 1.80 3.88 1.19
CA SER A 17 1.87 2.85 2.24
C SER A 17 2.29 1.49 1.68
N TYR A 18 1.78 1.12 0.49
CA TYR A 18 2.16 -0.11 -0.18
C TYR A 18 3.63 -0.14 -0.55
N LEU A 19 4.16 0.94 -1.14
CA LEU A 19 5.59 1.03 -1.48
C LEU A 19 6.49 0.94 -0.25
N ILE A 20 6.10 1.56 0.87
CA ILE A 20 6.86 1.51 2.12
C ILE A 20 6.88 0.08 2.66
N ILE A 21 5.72 -0.58 2.75
CA ILE A 21 5.63 -1.95 3.27
C ILE A 21 6.37 -2.93 2.37
N ASP A 22 6.23 -2.79 1.04
CA ASP A 22 6.94 -3.62 0.08
C ASP A 22 8.46 -3.45 0.24
N TYR A 23 8.96 -2.22 0.41
CA TYR A 23 10.37 -1.97 0.67
C TYR A 23 10.85 -2.60 1.98
N LEU A 24 10.07 -2.49 3.06
CA LEU A 24 10.41 -3.08 4.36
C LEU A 24 10.42 -4.61 4.30
N ASN A 25 9.42 -5.23 3.68
CA ASN A 25 9.34 -6.68 3.52
C ASN A 25 10.42 -7.22 2.58
N SER A 26 10.74 -6.48 1.51
CA SER A 26 11.82 -6.84 0.57
C SER A 26 13.20 -6.86 1.24
N ASN A 27 13.50 -5.85 2.06
CA ASN A 27 14.82 -5.73 2.70
C ASN A 27 14.99 -6.61 3.93
N LEU A 28 13.90 -6.98 4.61
CA LEU A 28 13.97 -7.71 5.88
C LEU A 28 13.73 -9.22 5.76
N PHE A 29 13.05 -9.72 4.70
CA PHE A 29 12.51 -11.09 4.71
C PHE A 29 12.70 -11.91 3.43
N VAL A 30 13.40 -11.41 2.41
CA VAL A 30 13.51 -12.14 1.14
C VAL A 30 14.70 -13.11 1.16
N ILE A 31 14.47 -14.27 1.78
CA ILE A 31 15.17 -15.53 1.45
C ILE A 31 14.21 -16.28 0.54
N ILE A 32 14.25 -16.01 -0.76
CA ILE A 32 13.52 -16.83 -1.73
C ILE A 32 14.50 -17.88 -2.24
N ASP A 33 14.20 -19.15 -1.96
CA ASP A 33 14.87 -20.28 -2.60
C ASP A 33 14.50 -20.29 -4.07
N TRP A 34 15.30 -19.58 -4.87
CA TRP A 34 15.09 -19.46 -6.30
C TRP A 34 15.47 -20.77 -6.99
N ILE A 35 14.53 -21.34 -7.74
CA ILE A 35 14.85 -22.43 -8.65
C ILE A 35 15.85 -21.90 -9.71
N GLU A 36 16.97 -22.59 -9.86
CA GLU A 36 17.95 -22.30 -10.89
C GLU A 36 17.41 -22.80 -12.23
N GLY A 37 17.03 -21.89 -13.13
CA GLY A 37 16.46 -22.22 -14.44
C GLY A 37 15.28 -21.34 -14.87
N VAL A 38 14.69 -20.57 -13.95
CA VAL A 38 13.58 -19.65 -14.26
C VAL A 38 14.11 -18.25 -14.57
N THR A 39 13.46 -17.55 -15.50
CA THR A 39 13.87 -16.19 -15.90
C THR A 39 13.72 -15.20 -14.75
N ILE A 40 14.49 -14.11 -14.77
CA ILE A 40 14.39 -13.03 -13.78
C ILE A 40 12.97 -12.43 -13.76
N ALA A 41 12.30 -12.37 -14.91
CA ALA A 41 10.93 -11.86 -15.01
C ALA A 41 9.92 -12.74 -14.25
N ASP A 42 10.05 -14.07 -14.36
CA ASP A 42 9.20 -15.01 -13.63
C ASP A 42 9.43 -14.92 -12.12
N LYS A 43 10.71 -14.78 -11.73
CA LYS A 43 11.12 -14.59 -10.34
C LYS A 43 10.48 -13.33 -9.72
N LEU A 44 10.57 -12.20 -10.42
CA LEU A 44 9.94 -10.95 -9.99
C LEU A 44 8.42 -11.07 -9.93
N ARG A 45 7.80 -11.71 -10.94
CA ARG A 45 6.36 -11.91 -10.97
C ARG A 45 5.88 -12.75 -9.78
N GLU A 46 6.54 -13.87 -9.49
CA GLU A 46 6.19 -14.71 -8.35
C GLU A 46 6.38 -13.97 -7.03
N TYR A 47 7.47 -13.23 -6.90
CA TYR A 47 7.73 -12.37 -5.75
C TYR A 47 6.55 -11.42 -5.49
N TYR A 48 6.22 -10.60 -6.47
CA TYR A 48 5.14 -9.62 -6.33
C TYR A 48 3.78 -10.28 -6.09
N ILE A 49 3.47 -11.41 -6.73
CA ILE A 49 2.19 -12.12 -6.51
C ILE A 49 2.09 -12.62 -5.06
N ARG A 50 3.16 -13.22 -4.52
CA ARG A 50 3.16 -13.75 -3.16
C ARG A 50 3.12 -12.65 -2.11
N THR A 51 3.85 -11.57 -2.31
CA THR A 51 3.93 -10.48 -1.33
C THR A 51 2.75 -9.51 -1.42
N PHE A 52 2.07 -9.43 -2.57
CA PHE A 52 0.96 -8.49 -2.79
C PHE A 52 -0.10 -8.56 -1.70
N SER A 53 -0.61 -9.76 -1.39
CA SER A 53 -1.69 -9.93 -0.40
C SER A 53 -1.25 -9.49 1.00
N SER A 54 -0.01 -9.81 1.40
CA SER A 54 0.52 -9.42 2.70
C SER A 54 0.71 -7.90 2.75
N ASN A 55 1.38 -7.34 1.74
CA ASN A 55 1.66 -5.92 1.64
C ASN A 55 0.37 -5.09 1.63
N ILE A 56 -0.60 -5.44 0.81
CA ILE A 56 -1.87 -4.70 0.71
C ILE A 56 -2.67 -4.76 2.02
N SER A 57 -2.66 -5.91 2.71
CA SER A 57 -3.36 -6.08 3.99
C SER A 57 -2.83 -5.13 5.07
N LEU A 58 -1.52 -4.87 5.09
CA LEU A 58 -0.88 -3.91 5.99
C LEU A 58 -1.04 -2.46 5.51
N SER A 59 -1.08 -2.24 4.19
CA SER A 59 -1.16 -0.90 3.58
C SER A 59 -2.52 -0.23 3.77
N LEU A 60 -3.59 -1.04 3.74
CA LEU A 60 -4.95 -0.57 3.92
C LEU A 60 -5.16 0.18 5.25
N PRO A 61 -4.89 -0.41 6.43
CA PRO A 61 -5.08 0.30 7.69
C PRO A 61 -4.17 1.53 7.83
N ILE A 62 -2.93 1.47 7.33
CA ILE A 62 -2.00 2.62 7.39
C ILE A 62 -2.53 3.78 6.55
N SER A 63 -3.02 3.52 5.34
CA SER A 63 -3.53 4.56 4.45
C SER A 63 -4.83 5.21 4.93
N LEU A 64 -5.59 4.54 5.80
CA LEU A 64 -6.76 5.12 6.45
C LEU A 64 -6.41 6.24 7.44
N ILE A 65 -5.23 6.22 8.06
CA ILE A 65 -4.81 7.24 9.03
C ILE A 65 -4.76 8.66 8.40
N PRO A 66 -3.95 8.93 7.36
CA PRO A 66 -3.93 10.25 6.72
C PRO A 66 -5.26 10.61 6.08
N THR A 67 -5.98 9.62 5.52
CA THR A 67 -7.33 9.81 4.96
C THR A 67 -8.30 10.33 6.02
N TYR A 68 -8.30 9.73 7.21
CA TYR A 68 -9.16 10.11 8.32
C TYR A 68 -8.85 11.53 8.82
N LEU A 69 -7.57 11.91 8.91
CA LEU A 69 -7.16 13.26 9.30
C LEU A 69 -7.71 14.32 8.34
N VAL A 70 -7.62 14.07 7.03
CA VAL A 70 -8.13 15.02 6.03
C VAL A 70 -9.65 15.04 6.00
N TYR A 71 -10.30 13.89 6.15
CA TYR A 71 -11.75 13.81 6.28
C TYR A 71 -12.26 14.65 7.46
N LYS A 72 -11.66 14.47 8.66
CA LYS A 72 -12.02 15.22 9.87
C LYS A 72 -11.86 16.73 9.67
N LYS A 73 -10.74 17.18 9.07
CA LYS A 73 -10.49 18.59 8.76
C LYS A 73 -11.51 19.17 7.78
N THR A 74 -11.90 18.39 6.76
CA THR A 74 -12.87 18.82 5.75
C THR A 74 -14.27 18.95 6.35
N LYS A 75 -14.67 17.99 7.20
CA LYS A 75 -15.96 18.02 7.89
C LYS A 75 -16.11 19.25 8.79
N ASN A 76 -15.08 19.57 9.59
CA ASN A 76 -15.10 20.72 10.48
C ASN A 76 -15.25 22.05 9.72
N LYS A 77 -14.56 22.23 8.59
CA LYS A 77 -14.70 23.42 7.74
C LYS A 77 -16.07 23.62 7.10
N THR A 78 -16.91 22.57 7.07
CA THR A 78 -18.25 22.67 6.48
C THR A 78 -19.32 23.03 7.54
N MET A 79 -18.94 23.05 8.82
CA MET A 79 -19.81 23.41 9.94
C MET A 79 -19.57 24.83 10.47
N GLU A 80 -18.53 25.50 9.97
CA GLU A 80 -18.27 26.94 10.13
C GLU A 80 -18.95 27.72 8.99
#